data_AF-U4LLV5-F1
#
_entry.id   AF-U4LLV5-F1
#
_cell.length_a   1.000
_cell.length_b   1.000
_cell.length_c   1.000
_cell.angle_alpha   90.00
_cell.angle_beta   90.00
_cell.angle_gamma   90.00
#
_symmetry.space_group_name_H-M   'P 1'
#
loop_
_entity.id
_entity.type
_entity.pdbx_description
1 polymer ?
#
loop_
_entity_poly.entity_id
_entity_poly.type
_entity_poly.pdbx_seq_one_letter_code
_entity_poly.pdbx_strand_id
1 'polypeptide(L)'
;MLRTNVTRRLVITRNFSTTRVVLAPNSQPSQVIGHVKWVKGMGEEMIGTVFSSKLKEAGLADKKAGIEEMRAAKAIGDKIVEEKVAHEGPVRLAAEGRTEGMLGKMFCCEGMKERGEFKVETAKEKIDQV
;
A
#
# COMPACT_ATOMS: atom_id res chain seq x y z
N MET A 1 -27.32 65.85 -21.79
CA MET A 1 -25.89 65.47 -21.82
C MET A 1 -25.78 63.98 -21.54
N LEU A 2 -25.20 63.25 -22.50
CA LEU A 2 -25.21 61.79 -22.63
C LEU A 2 -24.27 61.12 -21.61
N ARG A 3 -24.76 60.13 -20.87
CA ARG A 3 -23.93 59.20 -20.07
C ARG A 3 -23.64 57.96 -20.90
N THR A 4 -22.47 57.91 -21.51
CA THR A 4 -21.89 56.71 -22.13
C THR A 4 -21.30 55.81 -21.05
N ASN A 5 -21.94 54.68 -20.77
CA ASN A 5 -21.33 53.61 -19.96
C ASN A 5 -20.75 52.56 -20.90
N VAL A 6 -19.42 52.51 -20.90
CA VAL A 6 -18.58 51.61 -21.68
C VAL A 6 -18.66 50.19 -21.13
N THR A 7 -18.90 49.27 -22.05
CA THR A 7 -18.96 47.82 -21.96
C THR A 7 -17.74 47.23 -21.24
N ARG A 8 -17.89 46.71 -20.02
CA ARG A 8 -16.90 45.79 -19.43
C ARG A 8 -17.18 44.36 -19.90
N ARG A 9 -16.48 43.96 -20.96
CA ARG A 9 -16.38 42.56 -21.37
C ARG A 9 -15.61 41.79 -20.30
N LEU A 10 -16.31 40.96 -19.54
CA LEU A 10 -15.73 40.03 -18.57
C LEU A 10 -14.99 38.94 -19.35
N VAL A 11 -13.66 39.05 -19.47
CA VAL A 11 -12.83 37.97 -19.99
C VAL A 11 -12.72 36.91 -18.90
N ILE A 12 -13.60 35.92 -18.94
CA ILE A 12 -13.48 34.71 -18.12
C ILE A 12 -12.40 33.83 -18.78
N THR A 13 -11.15 34.00 -18.35
CA THR A 13 -10.10 33.01 -18.58
C THR A 13 -10.47 31.74 -17.83
N ARG A 14 -11.14 30.81 -18.51
CA ARG A 14 -11.29 29.43 -18.04
C ARG A 14 -9.91 28.79 -18.06
N ASN A 15 -9.25 28.77 -16.91
CA ASN A 15 -8.12 27.90 -16.66
C ASN A 15 -8.61 26.45 -16.79
N PHE A 16 -8.50 25.89 -17.98
CA PHE A 16 -8.51 24.43 -18.17
C PHE A 16 -7.25 23.90 -17.50
N SER A 17 -7.32 23.73 -16.18
CA SER A 17 -6.38 22.87 -15.47
C SER A 17 -6.68 21.46 -15.93
N THR A 18 -5.92 21.00 -16.93
CA THR A 18 -5.85 19.61 -17.32
C THR A 18 -5.30 18.84 -16.14
N THR A 19 -6.18 18.51 -15.20
CA THR A 19 -5.95 17.45 -14.24
C THR A 19 -5.86 16.20 -15.09
N ARG A 20 -4.64 15.84 -15.50
CA ARG A 20 -4.33 14.47 -15.89
C ARG A 20 -4.71 13.65 -14.67
N VAL A 21 -5.94 13.16 -14.67
CA VAL A 21 -6.30 11.96 -13.93
C VAL A 21 -5.42 10.90 -14.57
N VAL A 22 -4.23 10.74 -14.00
CA VAL A 22 -3.43 9.55 -14.21
C VAL A 22 -4.36 8.44 -13.74
N LEU A 23 -4.98 7.74 -14.69
CA LEU A 23 -5.67 6.50 -14.43
C LEU A 23 -4.63 5.60 -13.76
N ALA A 24 -4.63 5.56 -12.44
CA ALA A 24 -4.11 4.42 -11.73
C ALA A 24 -4.92 3.23 -12.26
N PRO A 25 -4.29 2.21 -12.87
CA PRO A 25 -5.02 1.02 -13.24
C PRO A 25 -5.71 0.52 -11.97
N ASN A 26 -7.00 0.22 -12.12
CA ASN A 26 -7.93 -0.21 -11.06
C ASN A 26 -7.62 -1.65 -10.60
N SER A 27 -6.33 -2.00 -10.52
CA SER A 27 -5.83 -3.27 -10.02
C SER A 27 -5.66 -3.17 -8.51
N GLN A 28 -6.30 -4.08 -7.77
CA GLN A 28 -6.07 -4.17 -6.33
C GLN A 28 -4.58 -4.32 -6.05
N PRO A 29 -4.02 -3.58 -5.08
CA PRO A 29 -2.61 -3.71 -4.70
C PRO A 29 -2.23 -5.16 -4.44
N SER A 30 -1.11 -5.60 -5.00
CA SER A 30 -0.66 -6.99 -4.88
C SER A 30 0.76 -7.08 -4.34
N GLN A 31 0.97 -7.95 -3.35
CA GLN A 31 2.31 -8.26 -2.84
C GLN A 31 3.23 -8.82 -3.93
N VAL A 32 2.67 -9.62 -4.84
CA VAL A 32 3.43 -10.26 -5.93
C VAL A 32 3.85 -9.21 -6.96
N ILE A 33 2.93 -8.35 -7.38
CA ILE A 33 3.23 -7.28 -8.35
C ILE A 33 4.24 -6.30 -7.75
N GLY A 34 4.07 -5.95 -6.48
CA GLY A 34 5.02 -5.10 -5.76
C GLY A 34 6.44 -5.70 -5.69
N HIS A 35 6.57 -7.00 -5.41
CA HIS A 35 7.88 -7.69 -5.45
C HIS A 35 8.51 -7.66 -6.85
N VAL A 36 7.73 -7.94 -7.90
CA VAL A 36 8.23 -7.91 -9.28
C VAL A 36 8.77 -6.53 -9.64
N LYS A 37 8.03 -5.46 -9.30
CA LYS A 37 8.49 -4.08 -9.50
C LYS A 37 9.76 -3.77 -8.72
N TRP A 38 9.84 -4.23 -7.48
CA TRP A 38 11.02 -4.01 -6.64
C TRP A 38 12.27 -4.72 -7.18
N VAL A 39 12.13 -5.98 -7.61
CA VAL A 39 13.23 -6.74 -8.22
C VAL A 39 13.66 -6.12 -9.56
N LYS A 40 12.69 -5.71 -10.40
CA LYS A 40 12.98 -4.97 -11.63
C LYS A 40 13.81 -3.72 -11.35
N GLY A 41 13.35 -2.91 -10.40
CA GLY A 41 14.03 -1.68 -10.02
C GLY A 41 15.43 -1.91 -9.44
N MET A 42 15.63 -2.99 -8.67
CA MET A 42 16.98 -3.39 -8.24
C MET A 42 17.91 -3.70 -9.42
N GLY A 43 17.42 -4.44 -10.42
CA GLY A 43 18.19 -4.72 -11.63
C GLY A 43 18.58 -3.45 -12.39
N GLU A 44 17.61 -2.56 -12.60
CA GLU A 44 17.83 -1.27 -13.27
C GLU A 44 18.78 -0.36 -12.48
N GLU A 45 18.69 -0.33 -11.15
CA GLU A 45 19.59 0.44 -10.29
C GLU A 45 21.03 -0.09 -10.35
N MET A 46 21.21 -1.40 -10.30
CA MET A 46 22.54 -2.03 -10.39
C MET A 46 23.19 -1.77 -11.75
N ILE A 47 22.46 -1.99 -12.84
CA ILE A 47 22.96 -1.72 -14.20
C ILE A 47 23.21 -0.22 -14.36
N GLY A 48 22.29 0.62 -13.90
CA GLY A 48 22.39 2.07 -14.03
C GLY A 48 23.54 2.68 -13.25
N THR A 49 23.90 2.11 -12.09
CA THR A 49 25.04 2.58 -11.29
C THR A 49 26.36 2.51 -12.05
N VAL A 50 26.49 1.54 -12.97
CA VAL A 50 27.72 1.35 -13.77
C VAL A 50 27.59 2.01 -15.15
N PHE A 51 26.41 1.93 -15.78
CA PHE A 51 26.26 2.23 -17.20
C PHE A 51 25.38 3.44 -17.53
N SER A 52 24.47 3.88 -16.65
CA SER A 52 23.51 4.95 -16.97
C SER A 52 22.80 5.52 -15.74
N SER A 53 23.00 6.81 -15.46
CA SER A 53 22.28 7.54 -14.40
C SER A 53 20.76 7.49 -14.58
N LYS A 54 20.27 7.53 -15.83
CA LYS A 54 18.84 7.42 -16.14
C LYS A 54 18.25 6.06 -15.74
N LEU A 55 18.99 4.97 -15.96
CA LEU A 55 18.57 3.65 -15.50
C LEU A 55 18.60 3.54 -13.98
N LYS A 56 19.57 4.21 -13.33
CA LYS A 56 19.64 4.27 -11.88
C LYS A 56 18.41 4.97 -11.30
N GLU A 57 18.02 6.11 -11.86
CA GLU A 57 16.82 6.85 -11.45
C GLU A 57 15.54 6.03 -11.69
N ALA A 58 15.42 5.36 -12.84
CA ALA A 58 14.30 4.46 -13.13
C ALA A 58 14.22 3.31 -12.11
N GLY A 59 15.36 2.69 -11.79
CA GLY A 59 15.42 1.62 -10.80
C GLY A 59 15.00 2.05 -9.39
N LEU A 60 15.42 3.26 -8.97
CA LEU A 60 14.98 3.85 -7.70
C LEU A 60 13.47 4.11 -7.69
N ALA A 61 12.91 4.62 -8.80
CA ALA A 61 11.47 4.85 -8.93
C ALA A 61 10.67 3.54 -8.86
N ASP A 62 11.11 2.51 -9.58
CA ASP A 62 10.45 1.19 -9.60
C ASP A 62 10.51 0.49 -8.24
N LYS A 63 11.65 0.58 -7.54
CA LYS A 63 11.76 0.09 -6.15
C LYS A 63 10.78 0.78 -5.22
N LYS A 64 10.69 2.12 -5.31
CA LYS A 64 9.76 2.89 -4.48
C LYS A 64 8.31 2.53 -4.78
N ALA A 65 7.94 2.44 -6.07
CA ALA A 65 6.61 2.03 -6.49
C ALA A 65 6.27 0.60 -6.02
N GLY A 66 7.22 -0.33 -6.09
CA GLY A 66 7.06 -1.69 -5.58
C GLY A 66 6.83 -1.72 -4.06
N ILE A 67 7.59 -0.94 -3.29
CA ILE A 67 7.41 -0.82 -1.84
C ILE A 67 6.04 -0.22 -1.50
N GLU A 68 5.62 0.83 -2.19
CA GLU A 68 4.32 1.46 -1.98
C GLU A 68 3.17 0.49 -2.26
N GLU A 69 3.28 -0.30 -3.33
CA GLU A 69 2.29 -1.32 -3.66
C GLU A 69 2.24 -2.45 -2.64
N MET A 70 3.40 -2.95 -2.17
CA MET A 70 3.46 -3.95 -1.11
C MET A 70 2.87 -3.43 0.21
N ARG A 71 3.11 -2.16 0.55
CA ARG A 71 2.51 -1.53 1.75
C ARG A 71 1.01 -1.40 1.63
N ALA A 72 0.52 -0.97 0.46
CA ALA A 72 -0.91 -0.87 0.20
C ALA A 72 -1.59 -2.26 0.26
N ALA A 73 -0.97 -3.29 -0.32
CA ALA A 73 -1.46 -4.66 -0.27
C ALA A 73 -1.46 -5.21 1.17
N LYS A 74 -0.42 -4.90 1.96
CA LYS A 74 -0.36 -5.27 3.39
C LYS A 74 -1.52 -4.61 4.17
N ALA A 75 -1.73 -3.31 4.00
CA ALA A 75 -2.78 -2.58 4.71
C ALA A 75 -4.19 -3.14 4.42
N ILE A 76 -4.46 -3.55 3.18
CA ILE A 76 -5.72 -4.23 2.84
C ILE A 76 -5.80 -5.60 3.54
N GLY A 77 -4.72 -6.38 3.50
CA GLY A 77 -4.65 -7.68 4.18
C GLY A 77 -4.83 -7.58 5.70
N ASP A 78 -4.28 -6.56 6.34
CA ASP A 78 -4.40 -6.33 7.78
C ASP A 78 -5.87 -6.02 8.16
N LYS A 79 -6.57 -5.18 7.38
CA LYS A 79 -8.00 -4.91 7.60
C LYS A 79 -8.87 -6.16 7.51
N ILE A 80 -8.59 -7.03 6.54
CA ILE A 80 -9.30 -8.31 6.39
C ILE A 80 -9.06 -9.19 7.62
N VAL A 81 -7.86 -9.15 8.19
CA VAL A 81 -7.54 -9.91 9.40
C VAL A 81 -8.27 -9.33 10.60
N GLU A 82 -8.28 -8.02 10.79
CA GLU A 82 -9.03 -7.35 11.88
C GLU A 82 -10.53 -7.71 11.84
N GLU A 83 -11.14 -7.66 10.65
CA GLU A 83 -12.55 -8.03 10.48
C GLU A 83 -12.79 -9.50 10.84
N LYS A 84 -11.93 -10.43 10.37
CA LYS A 84 -12.04 -11.85 10.72
C LYS A 84 -11.87 -12.09 12.21
N VAL A 85 -10.88 -11.44 12.83
CA VAL A 85 -10.60 -11.56 14.26
C VAL A 85 -11.82 -11.17 15.09
N ALA A 86 -12.62 -10.18 14.68
CA ALA A 86 -13.84 -9.79 15.38
C ALA A 86 -14.86 -10.94 15.46
N HIS A 87 -15.02 -11.71 14.38
CA HIS A 87 -16.05 -12.75 14.26
C HIS A 87 -15.57 -14.17 14.63
N GLU A 88 -14.26 -14.41 14.69
CA GLU A 88 -13.73 -15.74 14.99
C GLU A 88 -13.78 -16.08 16.49
N GLY A 89 -14.00 -17.36 16.80
CA GLY A 89 -13.98 -17.88 18.17
C GLY A 89 -12.56 -17.95 18.76
N PRO A 90 -12.41 -17.80 20.09
CA PRO A 90 -11.11 -17.64 20.74
C PRO A 90 -10.16 -18.82 20.53
N VAL A 91 -10.67 -20.05 20.56
CA VAL A 91 -9.84 -21.27 20.41
C VAL A 91 -9.18 -21.32 19.03
N ARG A 92 -9.95 -21.04 17.98
CA ARG A 92 -9.44 -21.04 16.61
C ARG A 92 -8.48 -19.88 16.38
N LEU A 93 -8.82 -18.70 16.89
CA LEU A 93 -7.97 -17.51 16.80
C LEU A 93 -6.61 -17.73 17.47
N ALA A 94 -6.58 -18.36 18.65
CA ALA A 94 -5.34 -18.71 19.33
C ALA A 94 -4.50 -19.73 18.54
N ALA A 95 -5.12 -20.75 17.94
CA ALA A 95 -4.44 -21.75 17.14
C ALA A 95 -3.83 -21.17 15.85
N GLU A 96 -4.61 -20.35 15.13
CA GLU A 96 -4.13 -19.63 13.95
C GLU A 96 -2.99 -18.67 14.32
N GLY A 97 -3.16 -17.89 15.39
CA GLY A 97 -2.15 -16.92 15.83
C GLY A 97 -0.82 -17.58 16.22
N ARG A 98 -0.85 -18.72 16.93
CA ARG A 98 0.36 -19.49 17.24
C ARG A 98 1.05 -20.01 15.98
N THR A 99 0.26 -20.51 15.02
CA THR A 99 0.79 -21.03 13.75
C THR A 99 1.43 -19.93 12.93
N GLU A 100 0.73 -18.80 12.75
CA GLU A 100 1.26 -17.62 12.04
C GLU A 100 2.51 -17.06 12.73
N GLY A 101 2.50 -16.97 14.06
CA GLY A 101 3.65 -16.48 14.83
C GLY A 101 4.87 -17.40 14.71
N MET A 102 4.66 -18.71 14.72
CA MET A 102 5.72 -19.70 14.53
C MET A 102 6.29 -19.63 13.10
N LEU A 103 5.43 -19.58 12.09
CA LEU A 103 5.86 -19.43 10.69
C LEU A 103 6.58 -18.09 10.48
N GLY A 104 6.11 -17.01 11.10
CA GLY A 104 6.77 -15.70 11.08
C GLY A 104 8.19 -15.76 11.64
N LYS A 105 8.40 -16.47 12.75
CA LYS A 105 9.75 -16.71 13.31
C LYS A 105 10.61 -17.57 12.39
N MET A 106 10.05 -18.67 11.86
CA MET A 106 10.78 -19.60 11.00
C MET A 106 11.24 -18.98 9.69
N PHE A 107 10.39 -18.15 9.07
CA PHE A 107 10.67 -17.48 7.79
C PHE A 107 11.15 -16.03 7.95
N CYS A 108 11.44 -15.59 9.18
CA CYS A 108 11.84 -14.20 9.49
C CYS A 108 10.88 -13.13 8.93
N CYS A 109 9.58 -13.42 8.89
CA CYS A 109 8.54 -12.49 8.45
C CYS A 109 7.93 -11.79 9.67
N GLU A 110 8.43 -10.59 9.97
CA GLU A 110 8.03 -9.81 11.14
C GLU A 110 6.52 -9.53 11.17
N GLY A 111 5.92 -9.21 10.01
CA GLY A 111 4.47 -8.99 9.91
C GLY A 111 3.62 -10.23 10.23
N MET A 112 4.12 -11.45 9.96
CA MET A 112 3.43 -12.69 10.38
C MET A 112 3.59 -12.96 11.87
N LYS A 113 4.76 -12.63 12.42
CA LYS A 113 5.02 -12.73 13.86
C LYS A 113 4.07 -11.82 14.64
N GLU A 114 4.02 -10.54 14.29
CA GLU A 114 3.16 -9.53 14.92
C GLU A 114 1.68 -9.90 14.81
N ARG A 115 1.24 -10.33 13.62
CA ARG A 115 -0.15 -10.76 13.41
C ARG A 115 -0.50 -11.99 14.24
N GLY A 116 0.43 -12.94 14.35
CA GLY A 116 0.26 -14.12 15.20
C GLY A 116 0.12 -13.76 16.68
N GLU A 117 0.95 -12.85 17.18
CA GLU A 117 0.89 -12.34 18.55
C GLU A 117 -0.43 -11.60 18.82
N PHE A 118 -0.84 -10.71 17.91
CA PHE A 118 -2.12 -10.00 17.98
C PHE A 118 -3.32 -10.96 18.08
N LYS A 119 -3.36 -12.01 17.25
CA LYS A 119 -4.43 -13.03 17.28
C LYS A 119 -4.45 -13.80 18.61
N VAL A 120 -3.29 -14.17 19.13
CA VAL A 120 -3.19 -14.88 20.42
C VAL A 120 -3.62 -14.00 21.59
N GLU A 121 -3.24 -12.72 21.57
CA GLU A 121 -3.64 -11.75 22.59
C GLU A 121 -5.16 -11.51 22.58
N THR A 122 -5.72 -11.21 21.41
CA THR A 122 -7.17 -11.05 21.24
C THR A 122 -7.94 -12.30 21.65
N ALA A 123 -7.40 -13.50 21.39
CA ALA A 123 -8.02 -14.74 21.82
C ALA A 123 -8.06 -14.88 23.35
N LYS A 124 -7.02 -14.43 24.07
CA LYS A 124 -7.01 -14.43 25.54
C LYS A 124 -8.05 -13.47 26.09
N GLU A 125 -8.11 -12.25 25.57
CA GLU A 125 -9.12 -11.26 25.97
C GLU A 125 -10.54 -11.79 25.78
N LYS A 126 -10.81 -12.49 24.67
CA LYS A 126 -12.12 -13.11 24.42
C LYS A 126 -12.42 -14.29 25.35
N ILE A 127 -11.42 -15.00 25.85
CA ILE A 127 -11.62 -16.08 26.84
C ILE A 127 -11.93 -15.48 28.21
N ASP A 128 -11.23 -14.43 28.59
CA ASP A 128 -11.39 -13.78 29.90
C ASP A 128 -12.73 -13.02 30.04
N GLN A 129 -13.42 -12.77 28.93
CA GLN A 129 -14.76 -12.14 28.88
C GLN A 129 -15.93 -13.14 28.95
N VAL A 130 -15.67 -14.45 28.95
CA VAL A 130 -16.67 -15.54 28.99
C VAL A 130 -16.70 -16.17 30.38
#